data_AF-A0A8R2HL09-F1
#
_entry.id   AF-A0A8R2HL09-F1
#
_cell.length_a   1.000
_cell.length_b   1.000
_cell.length_c   1.000
_cell.angle_alpha   90.00
_cell.angle_beta   90.00
_cell.angle_gamma   90.00
#
_symmetry.space_group_name_H-M   'P 1'
#
loop_
_entity.id
_entity.type
_entity.pdbx_description
1 polymer ?
#
loop_
_entity_poly.entity_id
_entity_poly.type
_entity_poly.pdbx_seq_one_letter_code
_entity_poly.pdbx_strand_id
1 'polypeptide(L)'
;MDQKDRAGPSRKRGRPAGRNRVPLSLEERRNRNAQYERERRAVTAEATQQLAEAAGCSPETPTGDLLLHVVAYLHRNMQPRLGEEIADLRRRNTLLKAQIIQLENQLANLEAADNDINDQQLAAPSASLPGPSSIPEHNEPEQADTLISEESGAEMHLLDDK
;
A
#
# COMPACT_ATOMS: atom_id res chain seq x y z
N MET A 1 -21.53 74.78 11.21
CA MET A 1 -21.50 74.42 9.78
C MET A 1 -20.71 73.14 9.62
N ASP A 2 -21.23 72.27 8.77
CA ASP A 2 -21.20 70.81 8.88
C ASP A 2 -19.86 70.12 8.60
N GLN A 3 -19.61 69.09 9.42
CA GLN A 3 -18.76 67.94 9.11
C GLN A 3 -19.45 67.06 8.06
N LYS A 4 -18.76 66.62 6.99
CA LYS A 4 -19.04 65.31 6.36
C LYS A 4 -18.04 64.92 5.26
N ASP A 5 -16.84 64.49 5.65
CA ASP A 5 -16.00 63.64 4.79
C ASP A 5 -16.03 62.19 5.32
N ARG A 6 -17.11 61.46 5.00
CA ARG A 6 -17.17 60.01 5.16
C ARG A 6 -16.85 59.35 3.81
N ALA A 7 -15.57 59.23 3.48
CA ALA A 7 -15.12 58.38 2.39
C ALA A 7 -15.26 56.90 2.81
N GLY A 8 -16.26 56.20 2.28
CA GLY A 8 -16.40 54.75 2.42
C GLY A 8 -15.34 53.99 1.60
N PRO A 9 -15.11 52.69 1.87
CA PRO A 9 -14.08 51.92 1.18
C PRO A 9 -14.45 51.69 -0.30
N SER A 10 -13.56 52.16 -1.19
CA SER A 10 -13.60 51.93 -2.63
C SER A 10 -13.64 50.43 -2.96
N ARG A 11 -14.67 49.98 -3.70
CA ARG A 11 -14.83 48.58 -4.12
C ARG A 11 -13.98 48.30 -5.38
N LYS A 12 -13.24 47.19 -5.38
CA LYS A 12 -12.64 46.64 -6.61
C LYS A 12 -13.76 46.31 -7.61
N ARG A 13 -13.59 46.78 -8.85
CA ARG A 13 -14.54 46.61 -9.97
C ARG A 13 -14.83 45.11 -10.22
N GLY A 14 -16.08 44.76 -10.51
CA GLY A 14 -16.46 43.45 -11.06
C GLY A 14 -17.31 42.52 -10.18
N ARG A 15 -17.65 42.86 -8.93
CA ARG A 15 -18.61 42.07 -8.13
C ARG A 15 -19.94 42.81 -8.01
N PRO A 16 -21.06 42.27 -8.54
CA PRO A 16 -22.37 42.86 -8.31
C PRO A 16 -22.64 42.84 -6.81
N ALA A 17 -23.10 43.97 -6.28
CA ALA A 17 -23.59 44.01 -4.92
C ALA A 17 -24.76 43.01 -4.84
N GLY A 18 -24.69 42.01 -3.96
CA GLY A 18 -25.88 41.23 -3.65
C GLY A 18 -27.01 42.20 -3.30
N ARG A 19 -28.13 42.12 -4.02
CA ARG A 19 -29.30 42.99 -3.85
C ARG A 19 -29.65 42.98 -2.36
N ASN A 20 -29.56 44.14 -1.70
CA ASN A 20 -29.85 44.38 -0.27
C ASN A 20 -28.74 44.06 0.77
N ARG A 21 -27.46 43.95 0.40
CA ARG A 21 -26.39 43.86 1.42
C ARG A 21 -25.99 45.24 1.95
N VAL A 22 -26.44 45.58 3.16
CA VAL A 22 -25.89 46.70 3.93
C VAL A 22 -24.40 46.41 4.20
N PRO A 23 -23.47 47.27 3.76
CA PRO A 23 -22.05 47.07 4.05
C PRO A 23 -21.83 47.22 5.56
N LEU A 24 -21.11 46.27 6.15
CA LEU A 24 -20.74 46.34 7.57
C LEU A 24 -19.98 47.64 7.87
N SER A 25 -20.24 48.19 9.05
CA SER A 25 -19.45 49.30 9.58
C SER A 25 -17.98 48.88 9.79
N LEU A 26 -17.09 49.86 9.90
CA LEU A 26 -15.67 49.57 10.17
C LEU A 26 -15.48 48.81 11.49
N GLU A 27 -16.27 49.15 12.50
CA GLU A 27 -16.25 48.51 13.81
C GLU A 27 -16.81 47.08 13.77
N GLU A 28 -17.95 46.88 13.08
CA GLU A 28 -18.52 45.54 12.86
C GLU A 28 -17.55 44.61 12.13
N ARG A 29 -16.82 45.13 11.12
CA ARG A 29 -15.78 44.35 10.44
C ARG A 29 -14.63 43.97 11.37
N ARG A 30 -14.17 44.90 12.20
CA ARG A 30 -13.10 44.64 13.18
C ARG A 30 -13.52 43.59 14.19
N ASN A 31 -14.72 43.72 14.74
CA ASN A 31 -15.26 42.77 15.72
C ASN A 31 -15.44 41.39 15.11
N ARG A 32 -15.98 41.31 13.89
CA ARG A 32 -16.14 40.04 13.17
C ARG A 32 -14.80 39.37 12.86
N ASN A 33 -13.81 40.13 12.38
CA ASN A 33 -12.47 39.58 12.12
C ASN A 33 -11.79 39.14 13.42
N ALA A 34 -11.95 39.89 14.51
CA ALA A 34 -11.42 39.51 15.82
C ALA A 34 -12.07 38.22 16.33
N GLN A 35 -13.36 38.03 16.11
CA GLN A 35 -14.05 36.78 16.41
C GLN A 35 -13.49 35.61 15.61
N TYR A 36 -13.40 35.73 14.28
CA TYR A 36 -12.83 34.68 13.43
C TYR A 36 -11.40 34.34 13.82
N GLU A 37 -10.61 35.33 14.19
CA GLU A 37 -9.24 35.12 14.62
C GLU A 37 -9.15 34.38 15.96
N ARG A 38 -10.07 34.65 16.89
CA ARG A 38 -10.17 33.90 18.16
C ARG A 38 -10.55 32.44 17.90
N GLU A 39 -11.56 32.21 17.06
CA GLU A 39 -12.00 30.86 16.68
C GLU A 39 -10.87 30.10 15.98
N ARG A 40 -10.16 30.74 15.03
CA ARG A 40 -9.00 30.14 14.36
C ARG A 40 -7.92 29.71 15.36
N ARG A 41 -7.60 30.57 16.33
CA ARG A 41 -6.60 30.26 17.36
C ARG A 41 -7.06 29.16 18.30
N ALA A 42 -8.34 29.13 18.67
CA ALA A 42 -8.90 28.08 19.52
C ALA A 42 -8.79 26.71 18.82
N VAL A 43 -9.22 26.62 17.55
CA VAL A 43 -9.10 25.39 16.74
C VAL A 43 -7.64 24.96 16.58
N THR A 44 -6.73 25.91 16.35
CA THR A 44 -5.30 25.60 16.23
C THR A 44 -4.75 25.06 17.55
N ALA A 45 -5.10 25.69 18.68
CA ALA A 45 -4.65 25.26 20.01
C ALA A 45 -5.16 23.86 20.35
N GLU A 46 -6.43 23.57 20.08
CA GLU A 46 -7.03 22.24 20.28
C GLU A 46 -6.32 21.19 19.43
N ALA A 47 -6.10 21.46 18.13
CA ALA A 47 -5.38 20.56 17.24
C ALA A 47 -3.93 20.31 17.71
N THR A 48 -3.22 21.34 18.18
CA THR A 48 -1.87 21.19 18.72
C THR A 48 -1.84 20.39 20.02
N GLN A 49 -2.85 20.55 20.87
CA GLN A 49 -2.96 19.77 22.10
C GLN A 49 -3.21 18.29 21.79
N GLN A 50 -4.18 17.99 20.91
CA GLN A 50 -4.45 16.62 20.47
C GLN A 50 -3.21 15.98 19.83
N LEU A 51 -2.45 16.76 19.05
CA LEU A 51 -1.19 16.29 18.46
C LEU A 51 -0.14 15.98 19.52
N ALA A 52 0.01 16.83 20.54
CA ALA A 52 0.92 16.59 21.66
C ALA A 52 0.55 15.32 22.43
N GLU A 53 -0.73 15.14 22.73
CA GLU A 53 -1.25 13.94 23.38
C GLU A 53 -0.97 12.68 22.56
N ALA A 54 -1.25 12.71 21.25
CA ALA A 54 -0.99 11.58 20.34
C ALA A 54 0.51 11.28 20.19
N ALA A 55 1.36 12.31 20.25
CA ALA A 55 2.81 12.18 20.22
C ALA A 55 3.43 11.82 21.59
N GLY A 56 2.63 11.73 22.66
CA GLY A 56 3.12 11.51 24.02
C GLY A 56 4.00 12.64 24.56
N CYS A 57 3.88 13.84 24.01
CA CYS A 57 4.63 15.02 24.41
C CYS A 57 3.91 15.78 25.53
N SER A 58 4.68 16.52 26.34
CA SER A 58 4.12 17.42 27.37
C SER A 58 3.28 18.53 26.70
N PRO A 59 2.15 18.95 27.28
CA PRO A 59 1.36 20.07 26.76
C PRO A 59 2.11 21.41 26.78
N GLU A 60 3.20 21.52 27.56
CA GLU A 60 4.05 22.71 27.62
C GLU A 60 5.12 22.74 26.51
N THR A 61 5.21 21.70 25.69
CA THR A 61 6.19 21.63 24.60
C THR A 61 5.93 22.76 23.59
N PRO A 62 6.93 23.57 23.22
CA PRO A 62 6.73 24.60 22.22
C PRO A 62 6.33 23.98 20.89
N THR A 63 5.40 24.61 20.18
CA THR A 63 4.79 24.05 18.96
C THR A 63 5.82 23.64 17.90
N GLY A 64 6.93 24.38 17.77
CA GLY A 64 8.00 24.04 16.83
C GLY A 64 8.66 22.69 17.14
N ASP A 65 8.98 22.43 18.41
CA ASP A 65 9.63 21.20 18.84
C ASP A 65 8.68 20.00 18.74
N LEU A 66 7.39 20.22 19.05
CA LEU A 66 6.34 19.22 18.85
C LEU A 66 6.26 18.79 17.38
N LEU A 67 6.21 19.74 16.45
CA LEU A 67 6.12 19.44 15.02
C LEU A 67 7.37 18.69 14.53
N LEU A 68 8.56 19.11 14.97
CA LEU A 68 9.80 18.42 14.63
C LEU A 68 9.81 16.97 15.15
N HIS A 69 9.37 16.77 16.39
CA HIS A 69 9.26 15.45 16.99
C HIS A 69 8.29 14.55 16.21
N VAL A 70 7.11 15.05 15.87
CA VAL A 70 6.09 14.31 15.10
C VAL A 70 6.62 13.93 13.72
N VAL A 71 7.27 14.86 13.01
CA VAL A 71 7.86 14.59 11.68
C VAL A 71 8.92 13.49 11.78
N ALA A 72 9.81 13.56 12.78
CA ALA A 72 10.82 12.53 13.00
C ALA A 72 10.20 11.17 13.36
N TYR A 73 9.15 11.17 14.20
CA TYR A 73 8.40 9.97 14.56
C TYR A 73 7.76 9.32 13.33
N LEU A 74 7.08 10.10 12.49
CA LEU A 74 6.47 9.62 11.26
C LEU A 74 7.54 9.07 10.31
N HIS A 75 8.66 9.76 10.12
CA HIS A 75 9.76 9.25 9.30
C HIS A 75 10.28 7.89 9.78
N ARG A 76 10.44 7.69 11.10
CA ARG A 76 10.93 6.42 11.65
C ARG A 76 9.93 5.27 11.49
N ASN A 77 8.64 5.56 11.62
CA ASN A 77 7.60 4.54 11.65
C ASN A 77 6.95 4.27 10.30
N MET A 78 7.00 5.24 9.37
CA MET A 78 6.46 5.12 8.02
C MET A 78 7.52 4.76 6.99
N GLN A 79 8.82 4.82 7.34
CA GLN A 79 9.83 4.27 6.44
C GLN A 79 9.73 2.73 6.44
N PRO A 80 9.61 2.11 5.26
CA PRO A 80 9.63 0.67 5.16
C PRO A 80 11.00 0.19 5.66
N ARG A 81 11.00 -0.74 6.61
CA ARG A 81 12.22 -1.38 7.11
C ARG A 81 12.71 -2.41 6.10
N LEU A 82 13.01 -1.94 4.89
CA LEU A 82 13.33 -2.74 3.71
C LEU A 82 14.42 -3.77 4.02
N GLY A 83 15.42 -3.40 4.83
CA GLY A 83 16.47 -4.34 5.26
C GLY A 83 15.96 -5.50 6.12
N GLU A 84 15.13 -5.23 7.12
CA GLU A 84 14.54 -6.25 8.00
C GLU A 84 13.54 -7.12 7.21
N GLU A 85 12.71 -6.48 6.37
CA GLU A 85 11.72 -7.16 5.54
C GLU A 85 12.38 -8.08 4.48
N ILE A 86 13.45 -7.62 3.82
CA ILE A 86 14.22 -8.44 2.89
C ILE A 86 14.89 -9.61 3.62
N ALA A 87 15.43 -9.39 4.83
CA ALA A 87 16.05 -10.45 5.62
C ALA A 87 15.01 -11.52 6.03
N ASP A 88 13.83 -11.09 6.48
CA ASP A 88 12.74 -11.98 6.83
C ASP A 88 12.22 -12.77 5.61
N LEU A 89 12.05 -12.11 4.47
CA LEU A 89 11.66 -12.75 3.22
C LEU A 89 12.69 -13.79 2.78
N ARG A 90 13.99 -13.47 2.85
CA ARG A 90 15.07 -14.43 2.56
C ARG A 90 15.02 -15.63 3.49
N ARG A 91 14.82 -15.41 4.79
CA ARG A 91 14.71 -16.49 5.78
C ARG A 91 13.53 -17.41 5.48
N ARG A 92 12.35 -16.86 5.20
CA ARG A 92 11.17 -17.64 4.81
C ARG A 92 11.41 -18.42 3.52
N ASN A 93 12.06 -17.80 2.53
CA ASN A 93 12.40 -18.45 1.27
C ASN A 93 13.34 -19.66 1.49
N THR A 94 14.33 -19.54 2.38
CA THR A 94 15.22 -20.68 2.71
C THR A 94 14.47 -21.84 3.36
N LEU A 95 13.52 -21.56 4.27
CA LEU A 95 12.68 -22.57 4.89
C LEU A 95 11.79 -23.29 3.87
N LEU A 96 11.13 -22.52 3.00
CA LEU A 96 10.27 -23.07 1.95
C LEU A 96 11.07 -23.94 0.97
N LYS A 97 12.26 -23.50 0.56
CA LYS A 97 13.16 -24.31 -0.27
C LYS A 97 13.55 -25.63 0.38
N ALA A 98 13.86 -25.61 1.68
CA ALA A 98 14.16 -26.83 2.42
C ALA A 98 12.96 -27.79 2.48
N GLN A 99 11.75 -27.26 2.65
CA GLN A 99 10.52 -28.05 2.63
C GLN A 99 10.24 -28.66 1.25
N ILE A 100 10.44 -27.89 0.17
CA ILE A 100 10.31 -28.38 -1.20
C ILE A 100 11.24 -29.58 -1.42
N ILE A 101 12.52 -29.44 -1.08
CA ILE A 101 13.51 -30.53 -1.22
C ILE A 101 13.09 -31.76 -0.39
N GLN A 102 12.57 -31.56 0.82
CA GLN A 102 12.09 -32.68 1.65
C GLN A 102 10.92 -33.43 0.98
N LEU A 103 9.97 -32.70 0.41
CA LEU A 103 8.81 -33.29 -0.26
C LEU A 103 9.20 -33.97 -1.57
N GLU A 104 10.09 -33.38 -2.36
CA GLU A 104 10.64 -33.98 -3.58
C GLU A 104 11.35 -35.30 -3.27
N ASN A 105 12.16 -35.35 -2.20
CA ASN A 105 12.81 -36.59 -1.77
C ASN A 105 11.80 -37.65 -1.31
N GLN A 106 10.71 -37.24 -0.64
CA GLN A 106 9.65 -38.16 -0.24
C GLN A 106 8.93 -38.74 -1.46
N LEU A 107 8.60 -37.91 -2.44
CA LEU A 107 8.02 -38.36 -3.71
C LEU A 107 8.94 -39.35 -4.42
N ALA A 108 10.23 -39.02 -4.59
CA ALA A 108 11.19 -39.90 -5.24
C ALA A 108 11.32 -41.26 -4.53
N ASN A 109 11.27 -41.28 -3.19
CA ASN A 109 11.30 -42.53 -2.43
C ASN A 109 10.03 -43.37 -2.61
N LEU A 110 8.87 -42.73 -2.71
CA LEU A 110 7.60 -43.43 -2.97
C LEU A 110 7.56 -43.99 -4.40
N GLU A 111 8.00 -43.21 -5.39
CA GLU A 111 8.12 -43.66 -6.78
C GLU A 111 9.11 -44.82 -6.92
N ALA A 112 10.23 -44.80 -6.21
CA ALA A 112 11.16 -45.93 -6.18
C ALA A 112 10.53 -47.19 -5.55
N ALA A 113 9.76 -47.04 -4.47
CA ALA A 113 9.08 -48.15 -3.81
C ALA A 113 7.98 -48.79 -4.68
N ASP A 114 7.23 -47.99 -5.45
CA ASP A 114 6.23 -48.49 -6.40
C ASP A 114 6.87 -49.24 -7.59
N ASN A 115 8.05 -48.81 -8.04
CA ASN A 115 8.79 -49.49 -9.11
C ASN A 115 9.38 -50.85 -8.65
N ASP A 116 9.88 -50.95 -7.41
CA ASP A 116 10.40 -52.22 -6.85
C ASP A 116 9.30 -53.30 -6.68
N ILE A 117 8.05 -52.89 -6.42
CA ILE A 117 6.89 -53.79 -6.34
C ILE A 117 6.50 -54.31 -7.72
N ASN A 118 6.62 -53.47 -8.76
CA ASN A 118 6.28 -53.81 -10.13
C ASN A 118 7.31 -54.80 -10.74
N ASP A 119 8.60 -54.63 -10.44
CA ASP A 119 9.66 -55.53 -10.88
C ASP A 119 9.62 -56.92 -10.20
N GLN A 120 9.11 -57.00 -8.96
CA GLN A 120 8.89 -58.29 -8.28
C GLN A 120 7.68 -59.08 -8.81
N GLN A 121 6.74 -58.45 -9.51
CA GLN A 121 5.60 -59.16 -10.13
C GLN A 121 5.94 -59.79 -11.50
N LEU A 122 7.05 -59.39 -12.15
CA LEU A 122 7.49 -59.95 -13.43
C LEU A 122 8.38 -61.20 -13.31
N ALA A 123 8.67 -61.67 -12.09
CA ALA A 123 9.53 -62.82 -11.82
C ALA A 123 8.78 -64.12 -11.43
N ALA A 124 7.49 -64.26 -11.76
CA ALA A 124 6.76 -65.52 -11.62
C ALA A 124 6.73 -66.30 -12.96
N PRO A 125 7.01 -67.62 -12.98
CA PRO A 125 7.15 -68.38 -14.22
C PRO A 125 5.79 -68.58 -14.91
N SER A 126 5.83 -68.43 -16.23
CA SER A 126 4.75 -68.51 -17.19
C SER A 126 3.93 -69.80 -17.07
N ALA A 127 2.63 -69.68 -16.79
CA ALA A 127 1.64 -70.72 -17.05
C ALA A 127 0.69 -70.24 -18.16
N SER A 128 0.86 -70.85 -19.33
CA SER A 128 0.08 -70.68 -20.56
C SER A 128 -1.41 -70.99 -20.37
N LEU A 129 -2.31 -70.11 -20.81
CA LEU A 129 -3.64 -70.46 -21.35
C LEU A 129 -4.05 -69.46 -22.46
N PRO A 130 -4.74 -69.92 -23.53
CA PRO A 130 -5.07 -69.10 -24.72
C PRO A 130 -6.38 -68.30 -24.54
N GLY A 131 -6.50 -67.17 -25.27
CA GLY A 131 -7.61 -66.19 -25.24
C GLY A 131 -8.92 -66.65 -25.92
N PRO A 132 -9.73 -65.78 -26.57
CA PRO A 132 -9.70 -64.31 -26.71
C PRO A 132 -11.08 -63.62 -26.48
N SER A 133 -11.16 -62.28 -26.44
CA SER A 133 -12.17 -61.49 -27.19
C SER A 133 -12.13 -59.97 -26.92
N SER A 134 -11.93 -59.23 -28.02
CA SER A 134 -12.64 -58.00 -28.42
C SER A 134 -12.33 -56.65 -27.76
N ILE A 135 -11.63 -55.82 -28.55
CA ILE A 135 -11.57 -54.34 -28.58
C ILE A 135 -12.91 -53.80 -29.19
N PRO A 136 -13.33 -52.51 -29.07
CA PRO A 136 -12.70 -51.36 -29.77
C PRO A 136 -12.54 -50.08 -28.90
N GLU A 137 -11.42 -49.37 -29.05
CA GLU A 137 -11.30 -48.01 -29.64
C GLU A 137 -12.20 -46.90 -29.04
N HIS A 138 -11.58 -45.82 -28.54
CA HIS A 138 -11.65 -44.52 -29.24
C HIS A 138 -10.75 -43.44 -28.62
N ASN A 139 -9.94 -42.86 -29.51
CA ASN A 139 -9.44 -41.48 -29.62
C ASN A 139 -8.49 -40.87 -28.56
N GLU A 140 -7.22 -40.85 -28.94
CA GLU A 140 -6.28 -39.72 -28.85
C GLU A 140 -6.77 -38.46 -29.64
N PRO A 141 -6.03 -37.33 -29.75
CA PRO A 141 -4.95 -36.73 -28.92
C PRO A 141 -5.14 -35.20 -28.68
N GLU A 142 -4.07 -34.56 -28.17
CA GLU A 142 -3.66 -33.14 -28.38
C GLU A 142 -4.17 -32.10 -27.34
N GLN A 143 -3.45 -31.06 -26.89
CA GLN A 143 -2.29 -30.28 -27.36
C GLN A 143 -1.52 -29.75 -26.14
N ALA A 144 -0.19 -29.92 -26.07
CA ALA A 144 0.80 -28.86 -26.33
C ALA A 144 0.54 -27.55 -25.57
N ASP A 145 1.12 -27.44 -24.37
CA ASP A 145 1.33 -26.15 -23.70
C ASP A 145 2.21 -25.27 -24.59
N THR A 146 1.59 -24.25 -25.15
CA THR A 146 2.26 -23.17 -25.88
C THR A 146 2.92 -22.23 -24.89
N LEU A 147 4.22 -22.03 -25.10
CA LEU A 147 5.04 -20.97 -24.55
C LEU A 147 4.35 -19.61 -24.68
N ILE A 148 4.18 -18.89 -23.57
CA ILE A 148 4.10 -17.43 -23.59
C ILE A 148 5.30 -16.92 -22.81
N SER A 149 6.33 -16.58 -23.57
CA SER A 149 7.38 -15.65 -23.19
C SER A 149 6.77 -14.27 -23.04
N GLU A 150 6.90 -13.65 -21.88
CA GLU A 150 6.90 -12.19 -21.78
C GLU A 150 8.21 -11.74 -21.12
N GLU A 151 9.16 -11.42 -21.99
CA GLU A 151 10.12 -10.36 -21.76
C GLU A 151 9.35 -9.08 -21.41
N SER A 152 9.46 -8.59 -20.18
CA SER A 152 9.28 -7.18 -19.89
C SER A 152 10.64 -6.59 -19.56
N GLY A 153 11.36 -6.29 -20.64
CA GLY A 153 12.58 -5.50 -20.61
C GLY A 153 12.29 -4.08 -20.09
N ALA A 154 13.19 -3.64 -19.24
CA ALA A 154 13.23 -2.31 -18.66
C ALA A 154 13.47 -1.23 -19.72
N GLU A 155 12.78 -0.08 -19.60
CA GLU A 155 13.37 1.22 -19.91
C GLU A 155 12.47 2.34 -19.37
N MET A 156 12.88 2.99 -18.28
CA MET A 156 12.54 4.38 -17.98
C MET A 156 13.78 5.02 -17.38
N HIS A 157 14.70 5.40 -18.28
CA HIS A 157 15.73 6.39 -18.00
C HIS A 157 15.03 7.74 -17.72
N LEU A 158 15.09 8.21 -16.48
CA LEU A 158 14.88 9.62 -16.18
C LEU A 158 16.20 10.17 -15.63
N LEU A 159 17.00 10.71 -16.55
CA LEU A 159 18.20 11.49 -16.24
C LEU A 159 17.77 12.93 -15.97
N ASP A 160 18.04 13.34 -14.73
CA ASP A 160 18.55 14.62 -14.25
C ASP A 160 18.31 15.90 -15.07
N ASP A 161 17.58 16.78 -14.40
CA ASP A 161 17.67 18.23 -14.33
C ASP A 161 18.86 18.91 -15.03
N LYS A 162 18.53 19.92 -15.85
CA LYS A 162 19.33 21.12 -16.07
C LYS A 162 18.44 22.35 -15.93
#